data_AF-A0AAN9U8G6-F1
#
_entry.id   AF-A0AAN9U8G6-F1
#
_cell.length_a   1.000
_cell.length_b   1.000
_cell.length_c   1.000
_cell.angle_alpha   90.00
_cell.angle_beta   90.00
_cell.angle_gamma   90.00
#
_symmetry.space_group_name_H-M   'P 1'
#
loop_
_entity.id
_entity.type
_entity.pdbx_description
1 polymer ?
#
loop_
_entity_poly.entity_id
_entity_poly.type
_entity_poly.pdbx_seq_one_letter_code
_entity_poly.pdbx_strand_id
1 'polypeptide(L)'
;MAQGLNLGMEDAAVFGSLLSHVQTKDQIPQATAMYERLRLSRTSRMLEETEAHGARFHLSDDKLIEQRDRDLARSFEKDSNWTHPQQQKWIWSYDAYEDAEKAYLDEPF
;
A
#
# COMPACT_ATOMS: atom_id res chain seq x y z
N MET A 1 3.34 -10.57 -3.62
CA MET A 1 3.26 -9.73 -2.40
C MET A 1 2.27 -10.22 -1.34
N ALA A 2 1.32 -11.12 -1.64
CA ALA A 2 0.40 -11.71 -0.64
C ALA A 2 -0.32 -10.69 0.27
N GLN A 3 -0.63 -9.49 -0.25
CA GLN A 3 -1.24 -8.39 0.51
C GLN A 3 -2.76 -8.30 0.39
N GLY A 4 -3.43 -9.16 -0.39
CA GLY A 4 -4.85 -9.01 -0.69
C GLY A 4 -5.74 -8.91 0.56
N LEU A 5 -5.48 -9.75 1.56
CA LEU A 5 -6.21 -9.70 2.83
C LEU A 5 -5.87 -8.44 3.65
N ASN A 6 -4.59 -8.07 3.71
CA ASN A 6 -4.16 -6.87 4.45
C ASN A 6 -4.80 -5.60 3.87
N LEU A 7 -4.86 -5.49 2.53
CA LEU A 7 -5.54 -4.38 1.85
C LEU A 7 -7.02 -4.30 2.23
N GLY A 8 -7.71 -5.44 2.31
CA GLY A 8 -9.10 -5.47 2.78
C GLY A 8 -9.26 -5.09 4.26
N MET A 9 -8.29 -5.44 5.12
CA MET A 9 -8.29 -4.99 6.52
C MET A 9 -8.05 -3.48 6.63
N GLU A 10 -7.13 -2.95 5.82
CA GLU A 10 -6.90 -1.51 5.73
C GLU A 10 -8.15 -0.77 5.24
N ASP A 11 -8.86 -1.29 4.23
CA ASP A 11 -10.12 -0.73 3.73
C ASP A 11 -11.18 -0.66 4.85
N ALA A 12 -11.32 -1.74 5.62
CA ALA A 12 -12.24 -1.80 6.75
C ALA A 12 -11.87 -0.79 7.85
N ALA A 13 -10.58 -0.65 8.16
CA ALA A 13 -10.09 0.30 9.15
C ALA A 13 -10.35 1.75 8.71
N VAL A 14 -9.97 2.13 7.48
CA VAL A 14 -10.19 3.49 6.95
C VAL A 14 -11.68 3.80 6.92
N PHE A 15 -12.49 2.94 6.31
CA PHE A 15 -13.92 3.23 6.16
C PHE A 15 -14.63 3.27 7.51
N GLY A 16 -14.29 2.35 8.42
CA GLY A 16 -14.82 2.34 9.78
C GLY A 16 -14.48 3.62 10.56
N SER A 17 -13.24 4.10 10.47
CA SER A 17 -12.81 5.35 11.12
C SER A 17 -13.61 6.54 10.59
N LEU A 18 -13.69 6.69 9.26
CA LEU A 18 -14.42 7.80 8.64
C LEU A 18 -15.93 7.77 8.97
N LEU A 19 -16.55 6.59 8.93
CA LEU A 19 -17.96 6.45 9.30
C LEU A 19 -18.21 6.75 10.79
N SER A 20 -17.21 6.62 11.66
CA SER A 20 -17.35 6.95 13.08
C SER A 20 -17.54 8.45 13.34
N HIS A 21 -17.12 9.31 12.40
CA HIS A 21 -17.29 10.76 12.45
C HIS A 21 -18.63 11.24 11.87
N VAL A 22 -19.38 10.37 11.20
CA VAL A 22 -20.67 10.70 10.59
C VAL A 22 -21.73 10.89 11.68
N GLN A 23 -22.32 12.09 11.73
CA GLN A 23 -23.40 12.46 12.64
C GLN A 23 -24.76 12.50 11.94
N THR A 24 -24.77 12.83 10.65
CA THR A 24 -26.00 12.94 9.86
C THR A 24 -25.89 12.19 8.53
N LYS A 25 -27.03 11.80 7.94
CA LYS A 25 -27.04 10.98 6.71
C LYS A 25 -26.48 11.70 5.49
N ASP A 26 -26.56 13.02 5.45
CA ASP A 26 -26.03 13.87 4.38
C ASP A 26 -24.51 13.92 4.34
N GLN A 27 -23.82 13.52 5.41
CA GLN A 27 -22.36 13.41 5.48
C GLN A 27 -21.82 12.10 4.88
N ILE A 28 -22.65 11.06 4.73
CA ILE A 28 -22.24 9.75 4.21
C ILE A 28 -21.57 9.84 2.82
N PRO A 29 -22.08 10.61 1.84
CA PRO A 29 -21.40 10.78 0.55
C PRO A 29 -20.00 11.39 0.69
N GLN A 30 -19.79 12.34 1.60
CA GLN A 30 -18.50 12.96 1.82
C GLN A 30 -17.50 11.97 2.45
N ALA A 31 -17.93 11.24 3.49
CA ALA A 31 -17.12 10.18 4.11
C ALA A 31 -16.73 9.08 3.09
N THR A 32 -17.67 8.68 2.22
CA THR A 32 -17.43 7.67 1.19
C THR A 32 -16.46 8.16 0.12
N ALA A 33 -16.58 9.42 -0.32
CA ALA A 33 -15.65 10.03 -1.28
C ALA A 33 -14.24 10.16 -0.71
N MET A 34 -14.11 10.52 0.58
CA MET A 34 -12.81 10.55 1.27
C MET A 34 -12.18 9.17 1.36
N TYR A 35 -12.96 8.15 1.73
CA TYR A 35 -12.54 6.75 1.72
C TYR A 35 -12.00 6.34 0.34
N GLU A 36 -12.77 6.58 -0.72
CA GLU A 36 -12.38 6.24 -2.09
C GLU A 36 -11.06 6.89 -2.48
N ARG A 37 -10.89 8.19 -2.21
CA ARG A 37 -9.67 8.93 -2.51
C ARG A 37 -8.43 8.33 -1.84
N LEU A 38 -8.52 8.03 -0.54
CA LEU A 38 -7.41 7.45 0.23
C LEU A 38 -7.06 6.05 -0.29
N ARG A 39 -8.08 5.20 -0.44
CA ARG A 39 -7.87 3.78 -0.76
C ARG A 39 -7.48 3.56 -2.22
N LEU A 40 -7.99 4.36 -3.16
CA LEU A 40 -7.60 4.27 -4.56
C LEU A 40 -6.10 4.53 -4.74
N SER A 41 -5.56 5.58 -4.11
CA SER A 41 -4.13 5.88 -4.16
C SER A 41 -3.27 4.75 -3.57
N ARG A 42 -3.63 4.28 -2.36
CA ARG A 42 -2.92 3.21 -1.66
C ARG A 42 -2.92 1.88 -2.41
N THR A 43 -4.09 1.47 -2.92
CA THR A 43 -4.26 0.18 -3.60
C THR A 43 -3.63 0.18 -4.99
N SER A 44 -3.69 1.29 -5.73
CA SER A 44 -3.04 1.42 -7.05
C SER A 44 -1.52 1.25 -6.92
N ARG A 45 -0.91 1.91 -5.93
CA ARG A 45 0.52 1.75 -5.66
C ARG A 45 0.89 0.33 -5.22
N MET A 46 0.02 -0.38 -4.50
CA MET A 46 0.22 -1.81 -4.19
C MET A 46 0.14 -2.71 -5.41
N LEU A 47 -0.72 -2.39 -6.37
CA LEU A 47 -0.82 -3.14 -7.62
C LEU A 47 0.46 -3.00 -8.44
N GLU A 48 0.93 -1.77 -8.66
CA GLU A 48 2.18 -1.48 -9.39
C GLU A 48 3.37 -2.25 -8.80
N GLU A 49 3.49 -2.27 -7.47
CA GLU A 49 4.56 -2.99 -6.77
C GLU A 49 4.39 -4.51 -6.86
N THR A 50 3.14 -4.99 -6.94
CA THR A 50 2.85 -6.42 -7.12
C THR A 50 3.25 -6.86 -8.51
N GLU A 51 2.98 -6.04 -9.51
CA GLU A 51 3.39 -6.27 -10.89
C GLU A 51 4.92 -6.20 -11.03
N ALA A 52 5.56 -5.19 -10.46
CA ALA A 52 7.02 -5.05 -10.46
C ALA A 52 7.70 -6.24 -9.75
N HIS A 53 7.15 -6.69 -8.62
CA HIS A 53 7.59 -7.90 -7.94
C HIS A 53 7.40 -9.12 -8.86
N GLY A 54 6.23 -9.27 -9.48
CA GLY A 54 5.95 -10.34 -10.43
C GLY A 54 6.96 -10.41 -11.57
N ALA A 55 7.21 -9.28 -12.23
CA ALA A 55 8.17 -9.17 -13.33
C ALA A 55 9.61 -9.50 -12.90
N ARG A 56 10.00 -9.14 -11.67
CA ARG A 56 11.35 -9.40 -11.16
C ARG A 56 11.59 -10.86 -10.82
N PHE A 57 10.59 -11.57 -10.30
CA PHE A 57 10.76 -12.96 -9.85
C PHE A 57 10.41 -14.00 -10.91
N HIS A 58 9.50 -13.70 -11.84
CA HIS A 58 9.07 -14.62 -12.90
C HIS A 58 9.79 -14.36 -14.23
N LEU A 59 11.11 -14.23 -14.17
CA LEU A 59 11.96 -14.13 -15.36
C LEU A 59 12.09 -15.49 -16.04
N SER A 60 12.14 -15.51 -17.37
CA SER A 60 12.30 -16.73 -18.17
C SER A 60 13.70 -16.90 -18.76
N ASP A 61 14.54 -15.86 -18.71
CA ASP A 61 15.91 -15.87 -19.25
C ASP A 61 16.91 -16.17 -18.13
N ASP A 62 17.71 -17.23 -18.31
CA ASP A 62 18.68 -17.71 -17.31
C ASP A 62 19.72 -16.66 -16.92
N LYS A 63 20.19 -15.82 -17.85
CA LYS A 63 21.17 -14.76 -17.55
C LYS A 63 20.56 -13.66 -16.69
N LEU A 64 19.30 -13.32 -16.96
CA LEU A 64 18.56 -12.34 -16.15
C LEU A 64 18.26 -12.89 -14.76
N ILE A 65 17.97 -14.20 -14.64
CA ILE A 65 17.82 -14.89 -13.36
C ILE A 65 19.11 -14.82 -12.55
N GLU A 66 20.25 -15.16 -13.16
CA GLU A 66 21.55 -15.08 -12.47
C GLU A 66 21.88 -13.66 -12.00
N GLN A 67 21.59 -12.65 -12.82
CA GLN A 67 21.79 -11.25 -12.43
C GLN A 67 20.88 -10.86 -11.26
N ARG A 68 19.59 -11.19 -11.33
CA ARG A 68 18.63 -10.96 -10.23
C ARG A 68 19.12 -11.61 -8.94
N ASP A 69 19.61 -12.85 -8.99
CA ASP A 69 20.05 -13.58 -7.80
C ASP A 69 21.31 -12.99 -7.18
N ARG A 70 22.24 -12.48 -8.00
CA ARG A 70 23.38 -11.68 -7.51
C ARG A 70 22.90 -10.42 -6.79
N ASP A 71 21.94 -9.71 -7.36
CA ASP A 71 21.40 -8.48 -6.75
C ASP A 71 20.64 -8.79 -5.44
N LEU A 72 19.86 -9.88 -5.42
CA LEU A 72 19.13 -10.34 -4.24
C LEU A 72 20.07 -10.79 -3.10
N ALA A 73 21.17 -11.49 -3.42
CA ALA A 73 22.16 -11.90 -2.42
C ALA A 73 22.80 -10.72 -1.70
N ARG A 74 22.92 -9.58 -2.38
CA ARG A 74 23.44 -8.31 -1.84
C ARG A 74 22.35 -7.43 -1.21
N SER A 75 21.13 -7.94 -1.01
CA SER A 75 19.97 -7.11 -0.66
C SER A 75 20.12 -6.26 0.61
N PHE A 76 20.94 -6.67 1.57
CA PHE A 76 21.17 -5.94 2.82
C PHE A 76 22.48 -5.15 2.86
N GLU A 77 23.20 -5.10 1.74
CA GLU A 77 24.38 -4.27 1.62
C GLU A 77 24.01 -2.79 1.48
N LYS A 78 24.87 -1.90 1.96
CA LYS A 78 24.60 -0.46 2.01
C LYS A 78 24.41 0.17 0.63
N ASP A 79 25.06 -0.37 -0.39
CA ASP A 79 25.01 0.05 -1.79
C ASP A 79 24.05 -0.79 -2.64
N SER A 80 23.21 -1.62 -2.00
CA SER A 80 22.25 -2.46 -2.71
C SER A 80 21.14 -1.63 -3.35
N ASN A 81 20.92 -1.86 -4.65
CA ASN A 81 19.75 -1.36 -5.37
C ASN A 81 18.56 -2.32 -5.30
N TRP A 82 18.62 -3.33 -4.41
CA TRP A 82 17.51 -4.26 -4.24
C TRP A 82 16.33 -3.56 -3.56
N THR A 83 15.13 -3.79 -4.10
CA THR A 83 13.94 -3.01 -3.73
C THR A 83 13.39 -3.38 -2.33
N HIS A 84 13.57 -4.62 -1.88
CA HIS A 84 12.85 -5.14 -0.71
C HIS A 84 13.03 -4.32 0.59
N PRO A 85 14.25 -3.94 1.01
CA PRO A 85 14.43 -3.11 2.21
C PRO A 85 13.82 -1.72 2.09
N GLN A 86 13.81 -1.17 0.88
CA GLN A 86 13.30 0.17 0.59
C GLN A 86 11.77 0.19 0.62
N GLN A 87 11.14 -0.86 0.10
CA GLN A 87 9.68 -0.96 0.02
C GLN A 87 9.03 -1.46 1.32
N GLN A 88 9.73 -2.25 2.14
CA GLN A 88 9.16 -2.86 3.34
C GLN A 88 8.49 -1.84 4.29
N LYS A 89 9.14 -0.69 4.52
CA LYS A 89 8.64 0.28 5.50
C LYS A 89 7.24 0.80 5.15
N TRP A 90 6.99 1.23 3.92
CA TRP A 90 5.68 1.78 3.59
C TRP A 90 4.62 0.70 3.32
N ILE A 91 5.03 -0.52 2.96
CA ILE A 91 4.11 -1.66 2.81
C ILE A 91 3.59 -2.09 4.19
N TRP A 92 4.49 -2.28 5.15
CA TRP A 92 4.20 -2.98 6.41
C TRP A 92 4.04 -2.05 7.61
N SER A 93 4.41 -0.78 7.50
CA SER A 93 4.24 0.23 8.56
C SER A 93 3.17 1.26 8.22
N TYR A 94 2.26 0.95 7.28
CA TYR A 94 1.12 1.81 6.99
C TYR A 94 0.08 1.71 8.11
N ASP A 95 -0.27 2.85 8.70
CA ASP A 95 -1.34 2.97 9.69
C ASP A 95 -2.59 3.52 9.01
N ALA A 96 -3.56 2.64 8.79
CA ALA A 96 -4.83 2.96 8.13
C ALA A 96 -5.70 3.91 8.97
N TYR A 97 -5.64 3.82 10.31
CA TYR A 97 -6.40 4.71 11.18
C TYR A 97 -5.81 6.11 11.16
N GLU A 98 -4.48 6.21 11.28
CA GLU A 98 -3.79 7.51 11.23
C GLU A 98 -4.06 8.25 9.91
N ASP A 99 -4.04 7.54 8.78
CA ASP A 99 -4.32 8.13 7.46
C ASP A 99 -5.76 8.64 7.35
N ALA A 100 -6.73 7.87 7.84
CA ALA A 100 -8.13 8.26 7.87
C ALA A 100 -8.40 9.47 8.78
N GLU A 101 -7.84 9.45 10.00
CA GLU A 101 -8.01 10.54 10.97
C GLU A 101 -7.36 11.84 10.47
N LYS A 102 -6.17 11.76 9.87
CA LYS A 102 -5.53 12.94 9.25
C LYS A 102 -6.39 13.52 8.14
N ALA A 103 -6.89 12.69 7.23
CA ALA A 103 -7.73 13.14 6.14
C ALA A 103 -9.03 13.80 6.64
N TYR A 104 -9.64 13.26 7.70
CA TYR A 104 -10.81 13.87 8.33
C TYR A 104 -10.47 15.21 8.99
N LEU A 105 -9.35 15.30 9.73
CA LEU A 105 -8.93 16.54 10.38
C LEU A 105 -8.59 17.66 9.37
N ASP A 106 -8.04 17.28 8.21
CA ASP A 106 -7.73 18.21 7.13
C ASP A 106 -8.99 18.70 6.39
N GLU A 107 -9.97 17.83 6.18
CA GLU A 107 -11.23 18.13 5.48
C GLU A 107 -12.47 17.56 6.21
N PRO A 108 -12.89 18.13 7.35
CA PRO A 108 -14.05 17.61 8.08
C PRO A 108 -15.34 17.74 7.26
N PHE A 109 -16.25 16.77 7.42
CA PHE A 109 -17.60 16.76 6.85
C PHE A 109 -18.68 16.85 7.92
#